data_AF-A0A7J9ADC8-F1
#
_entry.id   AF-A0A7J9ADC8-F1
#
_cell.length_a   1.000
_cell.length_b   1.000
_cell.length_c   1.000
_cell.angle_alpha   90.00
_cell.angle_beta   90.00
_cell.angle_gamma   90.00
#
_symmetry.space_group_name_H-M   'P 1'
#
loop_
_entity.id
_entity.type
_entity.pdbx_description
1 polymer ?
#
loop_
_entity_poly.entity_id
_entity_poly.type
_entity_poly.pdbx_seq_one_letter_code
_entity_poly.pdbx_strand_id
1 'polypeptide(L)' 'NSSYTEKFTVIDDQRRVKETKGLEGDCLAIGCSVQILEYEIIEKSQNSSIIKSTISYAVKEEFQAKDPKPSIQVVEA' A
#
# COMPACT_ATOMS: atom_id res chain seq x y z
N ASN A 1 -7.48 -18.30 -2.01
CA ASN A 1 -6.43 -18.32 -3.06
C ASN A 1 -6.82 -17.24 -4.05
N SER A 2 -6.50 -15.99 -3.73
CA SER A 2 -6.79 -14.84 -4.58
C SER A 2 -5.46 -14.44 -5.20
N SER A 3 -5.31 -14.53 -6.51
CA SER A 3 -4.14 -13.98 -7.19
C SER A 3 -4.17 -12.47 -7.05
N TYR A 4 -3.10 -11.89 -6.50
CA TYR A 4 -2.90 -10.45 -6.48
C TYR A 4 -2.32 -9.99 -7.81
N THR A 5 -2.92 -8.97 -8.42
CA THR A 5 -2.39 -8.34 -9.63
C THR A 5 -2.32 -6.83 -9.42
N GLU A 6 -1.22 -6.22 -9.85
CA GLU A 6 -0.98 -4.79 -9.75
C GLU A 6 -0.42 -4.20 -11.05
N LYS A 7 -0.53 -2.89 -11.21
CA LYS A 7 0.10 -2.12 -12.28
C LYS A 7 1.04 -1.07 -11.68
N PHE A 8 2.28 -1.05 -12.14
CA PHE A 8 3.22 0.03 -11.84
C PHE A 8 2.72 1.36 -12.43
N THR A 9 2.57 2.36 -11.58
CA THR A 9 2.17 3.72 -11.96
C THR A 9 3.36 4.68 -11.91
N VAL A 10 4.31 4.45 -11.00
CA VAL A 10 5.57 5.19 -10.90
C VAL A 10 6.71 4.21 -10.67
N ILE A 11 7.81 4.37 -11.42
CA ILE A 11 9.12 3.79 -11.14
C ILE A 11 10.14 4.92 -11.26
N ASP A 12 10.72 5.34 -10.14
CA ASP A 12 11.71 6.40 -10.06
C ASP A 12 12.96 5.88 -9.37
N ASP A 13 14.01 5.62 -10.15
CA ASP A 13 15.28 5.09 -9.65
C ASP A 13 16.07 6.14 -8.85
N GLN A 14 16.00 7.42 -9.25
CA GLN A 14 16.74 8.50 -8.57
C GLN A 14 16.22 8.70 -7.15
N ARG A 15 14.90 8.66 -6.98
CA ARG A 15 14.24 8.77 -5.68
C ARG A 15 14.08 7.42 -4.97
N ARG A 16 14.38 6.31 -5.66
CA ARG A 16 14.15 4.93 -5.21
C ARG A 16 12.71 4.71 -4.75
N VAL A 17 11.76 5.16 -5.57
CA VAL A 17 10.32 5.07 -5.33
C VAL A 17 9.66 4.16 -6.37
N LYS A 18 8.82 3.25 -5.88
CA LYS A 18 7.87 2.47 -6.67
C LYS A 18 6.47 2.82 -6.21
N GLU A 19 5.57 3.13 -7.13
CA GLU A 19 4.13 3.19 -6.87
C GLU A 19 3.40 2.16 -7.74
N THR A 20 2.44 1.47 -7.16
CA THR A 20 1.51 0.58 -7.86
C THR A 20 0.07 0.82 -7.51
N LYS A 21 -0.79 0.54 -8.48
CA LYS A 21 -2.24 0.45 -8.30
C LYS A 21 -2.67 -1.00 -8.37
N GLY A 22 -3.39 -1.47 -7.36
CA GLY A 22 -4.00 -2.80 -7.36
C GLY A 22 -5.05 -2.93 -8.49
N LEU A 23 -5.08 -4.08 -9.15
CA LEU A 23 -6.08 -4.43 -10.17
C LEU A 23 -7.04 -5.52 -9.68
N GLU A 24 -6.51 -6.52 -8.97
CA GLU A 24 -7.29 -7.64 -8.42
C GLU A 24 -6.66 -8.16 -7.14
N GLY A 25 -7.48 -8.69 -6.23
CA GLY A 25 -7.03 -9.31 -4.98
C GLY A 25 -6.90 -8.32 -3.81
N ASP A 26 -6.27 -8.79 -2.74
CA ASP A 26 -5.98 -8.02 -1.52
C ASP A 26 -7.18 -7.15 -1.04
N CYS A 27 -6.98 -5.85 -0.76
CA CYS A 27 -8.06 -5.02 -0.25
C CYS A 27 -9.24 -4.90 -1.23
N LEU A 28 -8.98 -4.95 -2.55
CA LEU A 28 -10.04 -4.87 -3.57
C LEU A 28 -11.00 -6.06 -3.50
N ALA A 29 -10.50 -7.23 -3.07
CA ALA A 29 -11.30 -8.43 -2.88
C ALA A 29 -12.17 -8.40 -1.60
N ILE A 30 -11.83 -7.55 -0.62
CA ILE A 30 -12.49 -7.54 0.71
C ILE A 30 -13.24 -6.25 1.03
N GLY A 31 -13.25 -5.25 0.14
CA GLY A 31 -14.11 -4.07 0.31
C GLY A 31 -13.51 -2.73 -0.11
N CYS A 32 -12.27 -2.67 -0.56
CA CYS A 32 -11.72 -1.46 -1.18
C CYS A 32 -12.23 -1.27 -2.62
N SER A 33 -12.48 -0.02 -3.01
CA SER A 33 -12.70 0.40 -4.41
C SER A 33 -11.38 0.80 -5.09
N VAL A 34 -10.40 1.26 -4.32
CA VAL A 34 -9.06 1.64 -4.79
C VAL A 34 -8.02 1.18 -3.77
N GLN A 35 -6.89 0.71 -4.27
CA GLN A 35 -5.68 0.46 -3.48
C GLN A 35 -4.47 0.97 -4.28
N ILE A 36 -3.67 1.81 -3.63
CA ILE A 36 -2.39 2.32 -4.13
C ILE A 36 -1.33 2.03 -3.07
N LEU A 37 -0.23 1.43 -3.50
CA LEU A 37 0.93 1.13 -2.66
C LEU A 37 2.12 1.92 -3.19
N GLU A 38 2.72 2.70 -2.31
CA GLU A 38 3.99 3.38 -2.58
C GLU A 38 5.06 2.82 -1.64
N TYR A 39 6.20 2.45 -2.20
CA TYR A 39 7.38 2.05 -1.47
C TYR A 39 8.52 3.02 -1.79
N GLU A 40 9.11 3.59 -0.76
CA GLU A 40 10.25 4.51 -0.82
C GLU A 40 11.41 3.91 -0.02
N ILE A 41 12.57 3.76 -0.66
CA ILE A 41 13.80 3.31 0.01
C ILE A 41 14.60 4.54 0.43
N ILE A 42 14.61 4.83 1.73
CA ILE A 42 15.34 5.95 2.31
C ILE A 42 16.66 5.44 2.88
N GLU A 43 17.78 5.92 2.34
CA GLU A 43 19.11 5.55 2.83
C GLU A 43 19.34 6.11 4.24
N LYS A 44 19.88 5.29 5.15
CA LYS A 44 20.26 5.73 6.50
C LYS A 44 21.77 5.71 6.70
N SER A 45 22.43 4.65 6.27
CA SER A 45 23.88 4.51 6.30
C SER A 45 24.33 3.57 5.19
N GLN A 46 25.65 3.41 5.03
CA GLN A 46 26.24 2.58 3.98
C GLN A 46 25.64 1.17 3.87
N ASN A 47 25.21 0.58 5.00
CA ASN A 47 24.68 -0.78 5.06
C ASN A 47 23.25 -0.84 5.62
N SER A 48 22.52 0.27 5.66
CA SER A 48 21.14 0.28 6.17
C SER A 48 20.22 1.29 5.49
N SER A 49 18.95 0.92 5.41
CA SER A 49 17.88 1.75 4.83
C SER A 49 16.59 1.62 5.62
N ILE A 50 15.70 2.59 5.46
CA ILE A 50 14.29 2.49 5.83
C ILE A 50 13.50 2.17 4.56
N ILE A 51 12.62 1.18 4.64
CA ILE A 51 11.57 0.99 3.65
C ILE A 51 10.33 1.70 4.21
N LYS A 52 9.94 2.80 3.59
CA LYS A 52 8.71 3.51 3.93
C LYS A 52 7.62 3.03 2.98
N SER A 53 6.54 2.51 3.56
CA SER A 53 5.38 2.03 2.82
C SER A 53 4.20 2.98 3.05
N THR A 54 3.66 3.58 1.99
CA THR A 54 2.43 4.36 2.05
C THR A 54 1.31 3.53 1.39
N ILE A 55 0.27 3.23 2.17
CA ILE A 55 -0.91 2.50 1.67
C ILE A 55 -2.07 3.49 1.59
N SER A 56 -2.49 3.81 0.39
CA SER A 56 -3.68 4.63 0.16
C SER A 56 -4.82 3.75 -0.34
N TYR A 57 -5.99 3.88 0.27
CA TYR A 57 -7.14 3.09 -0.12
C TYR A 57 -8.44 3.89 -0.01
N ALA A 58 -9.42 3.49 -0.82
CA ALA A 58 -10.79 3.95 -0.68
C ALA A 58 -11.67 2.73 -0.45
N VAL A 59 -12.62 2.84 0.49
CA VAL A 59 -13.57 1.77 0.82
C VAL A 59 -14.81 1.92 -0.04
N LYS A 60 -15.37 0.83 -0.56
CA LYS A 60 -16.65 0.85 -1.27
C LYS A 60 -17.75 1.34 -0.32
N GLU A 61 -18.76 2.01 -0.87
CA GLU A 61 -19.80 2.68 -0.09
C GLU A 61 -20.50 1.74 0.90
N GLU A 62 -20.77 0.49 0.48
CA GLU A 62 -21.44 -0.52 1.29
C GLU A 62 -20.62 -0.99 2.51
N PHE A 63 -19.30 -0.73 2.53
CA PHE A 63 -18.40 -1.09 3.63
C PHE A 63 -17.90 0.13 4.43
N GLN A 64 -18.40 1.35 4.13
CA GLN A 64 -17.97 2.54 4.86
C GLN A 64 -18.43 2.49 6.32
N ALA A 65 -17.47 2.60 7.23
CA ALA A 65 -17.75 2.75 8.66
C ALA A 65 -18.28 4.15 8.96
N LYS A 66 -19.22 4.25 9.91
CA LYS A 66 -19.74 5.55 10.39
C LYS A 66 -18.67 6.43 11.05
N ASP A 67 -17.63 5.81 11.62
CA ASP A 67 -16.45 6.45 12.19
C ASP A 67 -15.20 5.67 11.74
N PRO A 68 -14.61 6.00 10.58
CA PRO A 68 -13.50 5.25 10.00
C PRO A 68 -12.20 5.56 10.77
N LYS A 69 -11.94 4.79 11.82
CA LYS A 69 -10.63 4.77 12.50
C LYS A 69 -9.85 3.55 12.03
N PRO A 70 -8.70 3.72 11.34
CA PRO A 70 -7.86 2.60 10.98
C PRO A 70 -7.32 1.91 12.24
N SER A 71 -7.66 0.64 12.42
CA SER A 71 -7.11 -0.21 13.47
C SER A 71 -5.71 -0.68 13.08
N ILE A 72 -4.69 0.14 13.30
CA ILE A 72 -3.30 -0.27 13.10
C ILE A 72 -2.88 -1.09 14.32
N GLN A 73 -2.84 -2.42 14.18
CA GLN A 73 -2.20 -3.27 15.17
C GLN A 73 -0.69 -3.21 14.92
N VAL A 74 0.06 -2.66 15.87
CA VAL A 74 1.52 -2.77 15.87
C VAL A 74 1.84 -4.23 16.16
N VAL A 75 2.34 -4.94 15.16
CA VAL A 75 2.87 -6.30 15.34
C VAL A 75 4.35 -6.12 15.65
N GLU A 76 4.74 -6.40 16.90
CA GLU A 76 6.16 -6.48 17.26
C GLU A 76 6.80 -7.65 16.50
N ALA A 77 8.00 -7.41 15.96
CA ALA A 77 8.77 -8.38 15.19
C ALA A 77 9.62 -9.29 16.09
#